data_AF-A0A0J7K0C0-F1
#
_entry.id   AF-A0A0J7K0C0-F1
#
_cell.length_a   1.000
_cell.length_b   1.000
_cell.length_c   1.000
_cell.angle_alpha   90.00
_cell.angle_beta   90.00
_cell.angle_gamma   90.00
#
_symmetry.space_group_name_H-M   'P 1'
#
loop_
_entity.id
_entity.type
_entity.pdbx_description
1 polymer ?
#
loop_
_entity_poly.entity_id
_entity_poly.type
_entity_poly.pdbx_seq_one_letter_code
_entity_poly.pdbx_strand_id
1 'polypeptide(L)'
;MFVTELPIIIKTATLFLLFPAVQSCIPNSWEIDQNISGLVERLTNKNKTNELRKVLDKQESSTKKLSTESLIYPDFFELENDLPLEELLELSKPDMASNIVDDKNQHFGGMHRAYFKVTSENVIAGAVNMLIYEKNKGSFKSIEETNYSEYKNSFVSLIYEKVSRSILFIGIINRNNELSEVSKRHAQRYFVEHK
;
A
#
# COMPACT_ATOMS: atom_id res chain seq x y z
N MET A 1 -2.16 -16.87 -2.57
CA MET A 1 -1.92 -15.57 -1.93
C MET A 1 -1.75 -15.85 -0.45
N PHE A 2 -0.70 -15.31 0.17
CA PHE A 2 -0.58 -15.32 1.62
C PHE A 2 -1.18 -14.04 2.19
N VAL A 3 -1.82 -14.14 3.35
CA VAL A 3 -2.47 -13.01 4.02
C VAL A 3 -1.94 -12.95 5.44
N THR A 4 -1.35 -11.81 5.79
CA THR A 4 -0.96 -11.50 7.17
C THR A 4 -1.90 -10.45 7.73
N GLU A 5 -2.50 -10.73 8.88
CA GLU A 5 -3.38 -9.81 9.61
C GLU A 5 -2.61 -9.22 10.81
N LEU A 6 -2.46 -7.90 10.84
CA LEU A 6 -1.78 -7.16 11.91
C LEU A 6 -2.76 -6.23 12.62
N PRO A 7 -2.92 -6.34 13.95
CA PRO A 7 -3.74 -5.41 14.70
C PRO A 7 -3.12 -4.01 14.66
N ILE A 8 -3.97 -2.99 14.60
CA ILE A 8 -3.56 -1.58 14.70
C ILE A 8 -4.28 -0.92 15.87
N ILE A 9 -3.78 0.24 16.30
CA ILE A 9 -4.35 0.96 17.46
C ILE A 9 -5.83 1.33 17.25
N ILE A 10 -6.23 1.58 16.00
CA ILE A 10 -7.62 1.84 15.64
C ILE A 10 -8.44 0.56 15.83
N LYS A 11 -9.20 0.48 16.93
CA LYS A 11 -9.92 -0.75 17.35
C LYS A 11 -10.87 -1.34 16.30
N THR A 12 -11.38 -0.53 15.38
CA THR A 12 -12.34 -0.98 14.35
C THR A 12 -11.67 -1.46 13.06
N ALA A 13 -10.39 -1.14 12.88
CA ALA A 13 -9.65 -1.41 11.66
C ALA A 13 -8.46 -2.35 11.89
N THR A 14 -7.99 -2.97 10.81
CA THR A 14 -6.89 -3.93 10.85
C THR A 14 -6.05 -3.75 9.61
N LEU A 15 -4.73 -3.86 9.77
CA LEU A 15 -3.80 -3.86 8.65
C LEU A 15 -3.71 -5.29 8.10
N PHE A 16 -3.94 -5.46 6.81
CA PHE A 16 -3.65 -6.71 6.12
C PHE A 16 -2.54 -6.50 5.09
N LEU A 17 -1.71 -7.53 4.97
CA LEU A 17 -0.65 -7.62 3.97
C LEU A 17 -0.94 -8.82 3.09
N LEU A 18 -1.04 -8.57 1.79
CA LEU A 18 -1.35 -9.57 0.79
C LEU A 18 -0.08 -9.82 -0.04
N PHE A 19 0.45 -11.03 0.07
CA PHE A 19 1.62 -11.44 -0.69
C PHE A 19 1.18 -12.32 -1.87
N PRO A 20 1.64 -12.04 -3.10
CA PRO A 20 1.40 -12.94 -4.21
C PRO A 20 2.06 -14.30 -3.90
N ALA A 21 1.44 -15.38 -4.35
CA ALA A 21 1.93 -16.72 -4.07
C ALA A 21 1.97 -17.54 -5.35
N VAL A 22 3.06 -18.28 -5.53
CA VAL A 22 3.31 -19.18 -6.64
C VAL A 22 3.60 -20.58 -6.10
N GLN A 23 3.28 -21.60 -6.88
CA GLN A 23 3.60 -22.97 -6.51
C GLN A 23 5.12 -23.16 -6.57
N SER A 24 5.70 -23.68 -5.49
CA SER A 24 7.14 -23.96 -5.43
C SER A 24 7.50 -25.20 -6.25
N CYS A 25 8.80 -25.44 -6.41
CA CYS A 25 9.33 -26.69 -6.98
C CYS A 25 8.98 -27.93 -6.15
N ILE A 26 8.64 -27.74 -4.87
CA ILE A 26 8.23 -28.81 -3.95
C ILE A 26 6.71 -29.03 -4.11
N PRO A 27 6.26 -30.27 -4.36
CA PRO A 27 4.84 -30.57 -4.47
C PRO A 27 4.06 -30.12 -3.23
N ASN A 28 2.86 -29.54 -3.45
CA ASN A 28 1.98 -29.02 -2.41
C ASN A 28 2.59 -27.91 -1.52
N SER A 29 3.67 -27.27 -1.96
CA SER A 29 4.29 -26.13 -1.29
C SER A 29 4.16 -24.87 -2.14
N TRP A 30 4.03 -23.72 -1.46
CA TRP A 30 3.80 -22.41 -2.05
C TRP A 30 4.83 -21.43 -1.51
N GLU A 31 5.32 -20.54 -2.37
CA GLU A 31 6.30 -19.51 -2.05
C GLU A 31 5.75 -18.13 -2.42
N ILE A 32 6.35 -17.08 -1.85
CA ILE A 32 6.01 -15.70 -2.19
C ILE A 32 6.55 -15.41 -3.57
N ASP A 33 5.65 -15.02 -4.48
CA ASP A 33 6.05 -14.55 -5.81
C ASP A 33 6.66 -13.14 -5.70
N GLN A 34 7.69 -12.83 -6.48
CA GLN A 34 8.19 -11.47 -6.56
C GLN A 34 7.34 -10.61 -7.50
N ASN A 35 6.62 -11.25 -8.43
CA ASN A 35 5.73 -10.57 -9.35
C ASN A 35 4.35 -10.30 -8.70
N ILE A 36 4.05 -9.02 -8.46
CA ILE A 36 2.79 -8.61 -7.85
C ILE A 36 1.64 -8.42 -8.86
N SER A 37 1.91 -8.37 -10.16
CA SER A 37 0.92 -7.98 -11.18
C SER A 37 -0.34 -8.85 -11.14
N GLY A 38 -0.16 -10.17 -11.03
CA GLY A 38 -1.27 -11.12 -10.96
C GLY A 38 -2.11 -10.97 -9.69
N LEU A 39 -1.55 -10.46 -8.59
CA LEU A 39 -2.32 -10.09 -7.40
C LEU A 39 -3.11 -8.80 -7.64
N VAL A 40 -2.46 -7.76 -8.19
CA VAL A 40 -3.11 -6.48 -8.50
C VAL A 40 -4.29 -6.66 -9.44
N GLU A 41 -4.12 -7.43 -10.51
CA GLU A 41 -5.19 -7.75 -11.47
C GLU A 41 -6.38 -8.48 -10.81
N ARG A 42 -6.11 -9.33 -9.80
CA ARG A 42 -7.20 -9.96 -9.04
C ARG A 42 -7.95 -8.96 -8.18
N LEU A 43 -7.29 -7.94 -7.66
CA LEU A 43 -7.92 -6.93 -6.81
C LEU A 43 -8.79 -5.94 -7.58
N THR A 44 -8.50 -5.71 -8.87
CA THR A 44 -9.30 -4.84 -9.74
C THR A 44 -10.58 -5.51 -10.25
N ASN A 45 -10.71 -6.83 -10.13
CA ASN A 45 -11.89 -7.58 -10.53
C ASN A 45 -12.93 -7.67 -9.40
N LYS A 46 -14.11 -7.04 -9.57
CA LYS A 46 -15.19 -6.96 -8.57
C LYS A 46 -15.57 -8.30 -7.92
N ASN A 47 -15.66 -9.38 -8.69
CA ASN A 47 -16.01 -10.70 -8.14
C ASN A 47 -14.91 -11.20 -7.20
N LYS A 48 -13.64 -11.08 -7.63
CA LYS A 48 -12.49 -11.49 -6.83
C LYS A 48 -12.28 -10.59 -5.60
N THR A 49 -12.58 -9.29 -5.70
CA THR A 49 -12.57 -8.38 -4.53
C THR A 49 -13.62 -8.78 -3.49
N ASN A 50 -14.78 -9.27 -3.91
CA ASN A 50 -15.79 -9.78 -2.98
C ASN A 50 -15.34 -11.05 -2.26
N GLU A 51 -14.67 -11.98 -2.96
CA GLU A 51 -14.05 -13.14 -2.32
C GLU A 51 -12.96 -12.71 -1.32
N LEU A 52 -12.14 -11.70 -1.66
CA LEU A 52 -11.19 -11.15 -0.71
C LEU A 52 -11.89 -10.66 0.56
N ARG A 53 -13.00 -9.91 0.47
CA ARG A 53 -13.74 -9.46 1.66
C ARG A 53 -14.20 -10.63 2.53
N LYS A 54 -14.68 -11.73 1.95
CA LYS A 54 -15.04 -12.93 2.72
C LYS A 54 -13.84 -13.52 3.48
N VAL A 55 -12.67 -13.55 2.85
CA VAL A 55 -11.41 -13.97 3.49
C VAL A 55 -11.05 -13.03 4.65
N LEU A 56 -11.10 -11.71 4.44
CA LEU A 56 -10.79 -10.70 5.48
C LEU A 56 -11.77 -10.74 6.66
N ASP A 57 -13.04 -11.05 6.39
CA ASP A 57 -14.10 -11.20 7.38
C ASP A 57 -14.13 -12.58 8.05
N LYS A 58 -13.20 -13.48 7.68
CA LYS A 58 -13.12 -14.87 8.18
C LYS A 58 -14.39 -15.69 7.92
N GLN A 59 -15.12 -15.34 6.86
CA GLN A 59 -16.32 -16.06 6.41
C GLN A 59 -15.97 -17.23 5.47
N GLU A 60 -14.75 -17.25 4.96
CA GLU A 60 -14.25 -18.26 4.02
C GLU A 60 -13.68 -19.47 4.78
N SER A 61 -14.38 -20.62 4.70
CA SER A 61 -13.96 -21.87 5.36
C SER A 61 -12.73 -22.54 4.73
N SER A 62 -12.35 -22.13 3.51
CA SER A 62 -11.19 -22.67 2.77
C SER A 62 -9.85 -22.07 3.22
N THR A 63 -9.85 -21.10 4.14
CA THR A 63 -8.64 -20.44 4.63
C THR A 63 -7.89 -21.34 5.61
N LYS A 64 -6.77 -21.91 5.16
CA LYS A 64 -5.85 -22.63 6.05
C LYS A 64 -5.06 -21.63 6.89
N LYS A 65 -5.31 -21.59 8.20
CA LYS A 65 -4.51 -20.81 9.14
C LYS A 65 -3.10 -21.43 9.23
N LEU A 66 -2.09 -20.64 8.91
CA LEU A 66 -0.68 -21.04 9.07
C LEU A 66 -0.22 -20.80 10.52
N SER A 67 0.85 -21.47 10.94
CA SER A 67 1.41 -21.29 12.29
C SER A 67 1.98 -19.89 12.47
N THR A 68 2.00 -19.38 13.70
CA THR A 68 2.54 -18.05 14.01
C THR A 68 4.01 -17.88 13.62
N GLU A 69 4.78 -18.98 13.62
CA GLU A 69 6.19 -19.02 13.18
C GLU A 69 6.36 -18.73 11.68
N SER A 70 5.29 -18.86 10.90
CA SER A 70 5.28 -18.59 9.45
C SER A 70 4.68 -17.23 9.09
N LEU A 71 4.41 -16.37 10.09
CA LEU A 71 3.86 -15.05 9.84
C LEU A 71 4.88 -14.17 9.11
N ILE A 72 4.47 -13.61 7.98
CA ILE A 72 5.31 -12.70 7.19
C ILE A 72 5.05 -11.30 7.71
N TYR A 73 5.94 -10.80 8.57
CA TYR A 73 5.94 -9.39 8.99
C TYR A 73 6.56 -8.51 7.90
N PRO A 74 6.01 -7.31 7.68
CA PRO A 74 6.69 -6.32 6.86
C PRO A 74 7.91 -5.82 7.65
N ASP A 75 9.00 -5.54 6.94
CA ASP A 75 10.08 -4.72 7.49
C ASP A 75 9.54 -3.32 7.83
N PHE A 76 10.23 -2.53 8.66
CA PHE A 76 9.78 -1.16 8.95
C PHE A 76 9.89 -0.29 7.72
N PHE A 77 8.86 0.52 7.48
CA PHE A 77 8.88 1.41 6.34
C PHE A 77 8.06 2.66 6.56
N GLU A 78 8.42 3.67 5.80
CA GLU A 78 7.74 4.95 5.72
C GLU A 78 7.65 5.33 4.25
N LEU A 79 6.45 5.68 3.80
CA LEU A 79 6.12 6.00 2.43
C LEU A 79 5.24 7.24 2.40
N GLU A 80 5.59 8.19 1.55
CA GLU A 80 4.76 9.32 1.16
C GLU A 80 4.68 9.37 -0.36
N ASN A 81 3.47 9.48 -0.89
CA ASN A 81 3.25 9.59 -2.33
C ASN A 81 2.20 10.65 -2.66
N ASP A 82 2.50 11.42 -3.71
CA ASP A 82 1.61 12.40 -4.29
C ASP A 82 1.08 11.89 -5.63
N LEU A 83 -0.24 11.91 -5.78
CA LEU A 83 -0.94 11.49 -6.99
C LEU A 83 -1.81 12.65 -7.48
N PRO A 84 -1.63 13.14 -8.71
CA PRO A 84 -2.54 14.11 -9.30
C PRO A 84 -3.97 13.57 -9.32
N LEU A 85 -4.93 14.37 -8.85
CA LEU A 85 -6.32 13.94 -8.75
C LEU A 85 -6.94 13.78 -10.15
N GLU A 86 -6.44 14.52 -11.13
CA GLU A 86 -6.83 14.40 -12.54
C GLU A 86 -6.56 13.00 -13.07
N GLU A 87 -5.36 12.46 -12.81
CA GLU A 87 -4.99 11.10 -13.21
C GLU A 87 -5.92 10.06 -12.56
N LEU A 88 -6.27 10.26 -11.28
CA LEU A 88 -7.22 9.40 -10.57
C LEU A 88 -8.65 9.51 -11.13
N LEU A 89 -9.06 10.70 -11.53
CA LEU A 89 -10.39 10.97 -12.09
C LEU A 89 -10.50 10.45 -13.52
N GLU A 90 -9.47 10.58 -14.36
CA GLU A 90 -9.45 10.00 -15.70
C GLU A 90 -9.65 8.47 -15.66
N LEU A 91 -9.04 7.81 -14.68
CA LEU A 91 -9.15 6.35 -14.51
C LEU A 91 -10.53 5.90 -14.00
N SER A 92 -11.27 6.75 -13.29
CA SER A 92 -12.51 6.36 -12.60
C SER A 92 -13.77 6.96 -13.22
N LYS A 93 -13.69 8.20 -13.72
CA LYS A 93 -14.77 9.01 -14.28
C LYS A 93 -14.17 10.01 -15.29
N PRO A 94 -13.82 9.58 -16.51
CA PRO A 94 -13.19 10.43 -17.51
C PRO A 94 -14.02 11.69 -17.83
N ASP A 95 -15.35 11.60 -17.75
CA ASP A 95 -16.25 12.74 -17.93
C ASP A 95 -16.16 13.80 -16.82
N MET A 96 -15.66 13.45 -15.63
CA MET A 96 -15.45 14.40 -14.53
C MET A 96 -14.06 15.05 -14.54
N ALA A 97 -13.07 14.42 -15.17
CA ALA A 97 -11.72 14.98 -15.27
C ALA A 97 -11.70 16.29 -16.07
N SER A 98 -12.55 16.42 -17.09
CA SER A 98 -12.73 17.65 -17.87
C SER A 98 -13.55 18.74 -17.16
N ASN A 99 -14.29 18.39 -16.10
CA ASN A 99 -15.20 19.27 -15.37
C ASN A 99 -14.54 19.95 -14.15
N ILE A 100 -13.22 19.81 -13.97
CA ILE A 100 -12.44 20.57 -12.99
C ILE A 100 -12.14 21.99 -13.54
N VAL A 101 -13.16 22.59 -14.14
CA VAL A 101 -13.14 23.91 -14.78
C VAL A 101 -14.38 24.64 -14.27
N ASP A 102 -14.19 25.69 -13.47
CA ASP A 102 -15.30 26.57 -13.05
C ASP A 102 -15.88 27.32 -14.26
N ASP A 103 -17.10 27.85 -14.13
CA ASP A 103 -17.88 28.62 -15.12
C ASP A 103 -17.09 29.80 -15.75
N LYS A 104 -15.91 30.11 -15.21
CA LYS A 104 -14.97 31.14 -15.65
C LYS A 104 -13.74 30.62 -16.43
N ASN A 105 -13.74 29.36 -16.89
CA ASN A 105 -12.59 28.70 -17.56
C ASN A 105 -11.33 28.57 -16.69
N GLN A 106 -11.46 28.60 -15.36
CA GLN A 106 -10.33 28.47 -14.44
C GLN A 106 -10.06 26.99 -14.16
N HIS A 107 -8.88 26.51 -14.54
CA HIS A 107 -8.48 25.11 -14.38
C HIS A 107 -8.03 24.89 -12.94
N PHE A 108 -8.75 24.08 -12.17
CA PHE A 108 -8.27 23.66 -10.85
C PHE A 108 -7.33 22.48 -11.02
N GLY A 109 -6.20 22.53 -10.32
CA GLY A 109 -5.41 21.34 -10.05
C GLY A 109 -6.01 20.57 -8.88
N GLY A 110 -5.77 19.27 -8.77
CA GLY A 110 -6.05 18.49 -7.58
C GLY A 110 -4.90 17.55 -7.25
N MET A 111 -4.67 17.30 -5.97
CA MET A 111 -3.65 16.35 -5.54
C MET A 111 -4.15 15.48 -4.39
N HIS A 112 -3.98 14.18 -4.52
CA HIS A 112 -4.13 13.20 -3.46
C HIS A 112 -2.74 12.90 -2.88
N ARG A 113 -2.52 13.27 -1.63
CA ARG A 113 -1.31 12.90 -0.89
C ARG A 113 -1.64 11.79 0.09
N ALA A 114 -0.86 10.73 0.06
CA ALA A 114 -0.97 9.61 0.99
C ALA A 114 0.35 9.42 1.74
N TYR A 115 0.26 9.25 3.05
CA TYR A 115 1.36 8.94 3.95
C TYR A 115 1.07 7.62 4.66
N PHE A 116 2.08 6.74 4.73
CA PHE A 116 1.95 5.44 5.33
C PHE A 116 3.25 4.98 5.99
N LYS A 117 3.18 4.69 7.28
CA LYS A 117 4.30 4.26 8.10
C LYS A 117 3.95 3.04 8.94
N VAL A 118 4.83 2.06 8.91
CA VAL A 118 4.73 0.84 9.73
C VAL A 118 6.00 0.71 10.56
N THR A 119 5.80 0.61 11.87
CA THR A 119 6.85 0.40 12.88
C THR A 119 6.53 -0.86 13.70
N SER A 120 7.40 -1.23 14.65
CA SER A 120 7.17 -2.39 15.54
C SER A 120 5.97 -2.18 16.46
N GLU A 121 5.70 -0.93 16.80
CA GLU A 121 4.69 -0.56 17.77
C GLU A 121 3.39 -0.16 17.08
N ASN A 122 3.52 0.64 16.01
CA ASN A 122 2.43 1.43 15.48
C ASN A 122 2.37 1.40 13.95
N VAL A 123 1.15 1.54 13.44
CA VAL A 123 0.85 1.81 12.03
C VAL A 123 0.21 3.20 11.96
N ILE A 124 0.79 4.08 11.16
CA ILE A 124 0.27 5.43 10.91
C ILE A 124 -0.06 5.51 9.42
N ALA A 125 -1.31 5.84 9.10
CA ALA A 125 -1.75 6.07 7.74
C ALA A 125 -2.60 7.34 7.70
N GLY A 126 -2.38 8.16 6.68
CA GLY A 126 -3.14 9.37 6.46
C GLY A 126 -3.20 9.68 4.97
N ALA A 127 -4.31 10.26 4.53
CA ALA A 127 -4.40 10.78 3.18
C ALA A 127 -5.17 12.10 3.19
N VAL A 128 -4.81 12.99 2.27
CA VAL A 128 -5.46 14.28 2.09
C VAL A 128 -5.67 14.55 0.60
N ASN A 129 -6.88 14.98 0.27
CA ASN A 129 -7.21 15.50 -1.05
C ASN A 129 -7.15 17.02 -1.00
N MET A 130 -6.43 17.64 -1.91
CA MET A 130 -6.33 19.09 -2.00
C MET A 130 -6.74 19.55 -3.39
N LEU A 131 -7.52 20.64 -3.43
CA LEU A 131 -7.87 21.34 -4.65
C LEU A 131 -7.05 22.63 -4.73
N ILE A 132 -6.33 22.82 -5.84
CA ILE A 132 -5.38 23.89 -6.05
C ILE A 132 -5.96 24.81 -7.14
N TYR A 133 -6.23 26.06 -6.79
CA TYR A 133 -6.84 27.05 -7.69
C TYR A 133 -5.91 27.48 -8.85
N GLU A 134 -4.60 27.22 -8.75
CA GLU A 134 -3.61 27.48 -9.81
C GLU A 134 -2.70 26.26 -9.98
N LYS A 135 -2.88 25.54 -11.10
CA LYS A 135 -2.18 24.30 -11.47
C LYS A 135 -0.64 24.32 -11.30
N ASN A 136 -0.03 25.51 -11.27
CA ASN A 136 1.44 25.69 -11.27
C ASN A 136 2.03 26.28 -9.98
N LYS A 137 1.25 26.51 -8.90
CA LYS A 137 1.78 27.19 -7.68
C LYS A 137 1.83 26.34 -6.41
N GLY A 138 1.35 25.10 -6.44
CA GLY A 138 1.35 24.22 -5.27
C GLY A 138 2.27 23.02 -5.44
N SER A 139 3.59 23.21 -5.37
CA SER A 139 4.50 22.09 -5.15
C SER A 139 4.70 21.90 -3.66
N PHE A 140 4.29 20.77 -3.12
CA PHE A 140 4.76 20.39 -1.80
C PHE A 140 6.23 20.03 -1.91
N LYS A 141 7.03 20.47 -0.93
CA LYS A 141 8.32 19.83 -0.74
C LYS A 141 8.03 18.38 -0.39
N SER A 142 8.34 17.46 -1.31
CA SER A 142 8.62 16.10 -0.93
C SER A 142 9.63 16.20 0.20
N ILE A 143 9.33 15.60 1.34
CA ILE A 143 10.36 15.41 2.34
C ILE A 143 11.25 14.33 1.69
N GLU A 144 12.33 14.77 1.05
CA GLU A 144 13.27 13.91 0.30
C GLU A 144 13.80 12.73 1.13
N GLU A 145 13.60 12.79 2.45
CA GLU A 145 13.98 11.80 3.45
C GLU A 145 12.82 10.93 3.97
N THR A 146 11.58 11.01 3.49
CA THR A 146 10.48 10.23 4.11
C THR A 146 10.39 8.79 3.62
N ASN A 147 10.88 8.50 2.40
CA ASN A 147 10.75 7.18 1.79
C ASN A 147 11.90 6.25 2.18
N TYR A 148 11.86 5.74 3.42
CA TYR A 148 12.76 4.68 3.87
C TYR A 148 12.09 3.33 3.74
N SER A 149 12.67 2.49 2.91
CA SER A 149 12.14 1.16 2.67
C SER A 149 13.22 0.14 2.35
N GLU A 150 13.39 -0.85 3.23
CA GLU A 150 14.02 -2.11 2.89
C GLU A 150 12.92 -3.18 2.86
N TYR A 151 12.42 -3.54 1.68
CA TYR A 151 11.41 -4.58 1.52
C TYR A 151 12.02 -5.85 0.96
N LYS A 152 11.86 -6.98 1.66
CA LYS A 152 12.26 -8.28 1.11
C LYS A 152 11.32 -8.80 0.01
N ASN A 153 10.06 -8.40 0.02
CA ASN A 153 9.03 -8.91 -0.88
C ASN A 153 8.14 -7.77 -1.39
N SER A 154 7.54 -7.96 -2.57
CA SER A 154 6.44 -7.13 -3.06
C SER A 154 5.11 -7.58 -2.45
N PHE A 155 4.27 -6.64 -2.01
CA PHE A 155 2.99 -6.94 -1.39
C PHE A 155 1.99 -5.79 -1.52
N VAL A 156 0.71 -6.11 -1.36
CA VAL A 156 -0.35 -5.11 -1.21
C VAL A 156 -0.61 -4.92 0.26
N SER A 157 -0.62 -3.67 0.71
CA SER A 157 -1.03 -3.29 2.05
C SER A 157 -2.43 -2.70 2.03
N LEU A 158 -3.26 -3.06 3.00
CA LEU A 158 -4.61 -2.52 3.13
C LEU A 158 -4.99 -2.32 4.59
N ILE A 159 -5.62 -1.19 4.89
CA ILE A 159 -6.30 -0.96 6.17
C ILE A 159 -7.78 -1.20 5.94
N TYR A 160 -8.32 -2.20 6.63
CA TYR A 160 -9.71 -2.64 6.46
C TYR A 160 -10.48 -2.47 7.76
N GLU A 161 -11.60 -1.78 7.68
CA GLU A 161 -12.56 -1.65 8.77
C GLU A 161 -13.62 -2.74 8.66
N LYS A 162 -13.63 -3.65 9.63
CA LYS A 162 -14.49 -4.84 9.60
C LYS A 162 -15.97 -4.53 9.75
N VAL A 163 -16.30 -3.50 10.53
CA VAL A 163 -17.69 -3.11 10.82
C VAL A 163 -18.37 -2.58 9.56
N SER A 164 -17.71 -1.68 8.84
CA SER A 164 -18.22 -1.07 7.59
C SER A 164 -17.86 -1.88 6.34
N ARG A 165 -17.10 -2.98 6.50
CA ARG A 165 -16.53 -3.81 5.42
C ARG A 165 -15.83 -2.98 4.33
N SER A 166 -15.16 -1.91 4.77
CA SER A 166 -14.60 -0.89 3.89
C SER A 166 -13.07 -0.87 3.96
N ILE A 167 -12.45 -0.66 2.80
CA ILE A 167 -11.01 -0.44 2.70
C ILE A 167 -10.79 1.05 2.92
N LEU A 168 -10.12 1.40 4.01
CA LEU A 168 -9.79 2.78 4.38
C LEU A 168 -8.52 3.28 3.70
N PHE A 169 -7.57 2.38 3.50
CA PHE A 169 -6.28 2.67 2.85
C PHE A 169 -5.84 1.45 2.05
N ILE A 170 -5.24 1.67 0.88
CA ILE A 170 -4.63 0.60 0.08
C ILE A 170 -3.36 1.13 -0.59
N GLY A 171 -2.31 0.32 -0.59
CA GLY A 171 -1.04 0.66 -1.21
C GLY A 171 -0.38 -0.57 -1.80
N ILE A 172 0.33 -0.38 -2.91
CA ILE A 172 1.17 -1.41 -3.52
C ILE A 172 2.62 -1.11 -3.14
N ILE A 173 3.24 -2.04 -2.43
CA ILE A 173 4.66 -1.99 -2.10
C ILE A 173 5.36 -2.92 -3.08
N ASN A 174 6.14 -2.34 -3.99
CA ASN A 174 6.93 -3.12 -4.93
C ASN A 174 8.39 -3.15 -4.49
N ARG A 175 8.98 -4.34 -4.46
CA ARG A 175 10.41 -4.50 -4.34
C ARG A 175 11.05 -4.06 -5.66
N ASN A 176 11.65 -2.87 -5.69
CA ASN A 176 12.44 -2.44 -6.83
C ASN A 176 13.69 -3.33 -6.96
N ASN A 177 13.79 -4.08 -8.05
CA ASN A 177 15.04 -4.76 -8.42
C ASN A 177 16.11 -3.78 -8.96
N GLU A 178 15.73 -2.50 -9.17
CA GLU A 178 16.61 -1.44 -9.65
C GLU A 178 16.70 -0.31 -8.62
N LEU A 179 17.44 -0.52 -7.54
CA LEU A 179 18.12 0.62 -6.93
C LEU A 179 19.25 0.99 -7.88
N SER A 180 19.06 2.05 -8.66
CA SER A 180 20.16 2.75 -9.32
C SER A 180 21.26 3.00 -8.29
N GLU A 181 22.52 2.83 -8.69
CA GLU A 181 23.70 2.80 -7.82
C GLU A 181 23.97 4.09 -7.00
N VAL A 182 23.07 5.06 -7.05
CA VAL A 182 23.24 6.40 -6.46
C VAL A 182 23.13 6.40 -4.93
N SER A 183 22.53 5.39 -4.30
CA SER A 183 22.39 5.33 -2.83
C SER A 183 23.34 4.35 -2.12
N LYS A 184 24.42 3.89 -2.76
CA LYS A 184 25.50 3.12 -2.09
C LYS A 184 26.40 3.99 -1.20
N ARG A 185 25.88 5.01 -0.52
CA ARG A 185 26.67 5.80 0.45
C ARG A 185 26.47 5.24 1.86
N HIS A 186 27.39 4.35 2.19
CA HIS A 186 27.87 3.97 3.53
C HIS A 186 26.88 4.10 4.71
N ALA A 187 25.98 3.12 4.83
CA ALA A 187 25.46 2.76 6.14
C ALA A 187 26.58 2.02 6.91
N GLN A 188 27.45 2.75 7.60
CA GLN A 188 28.31 2.18 8.64
C GLN A 188 27.41 1.82 9.83
N ARG A 189 27.22 0.52 10.05
CA ARG A 189 26.59 -0.01 11.26
C ARG A 189 27.62 0.04 12.39
N TYR A 190 27.34 0.81 13.43
CA TYR A 190 28.09 0.77 14.68
C TYR A 190 27.33 -0.10 15.69
N PHE A 191 28.04 -1.06 16.29
CA PHE A 191 27.57 -1.80 17.45
C PHE A 191 28.14 -1.12 18.69
N VAL A 192 27.27 -0.68 19.61
CA VAL A 192 27.68 -0.12 20.91
C VAL A 192 27.32 -1.16 21.97
N GLU A 193 28.34 -1.74 22.56
CA GLU A 193 28.20 -2.70 23.67
C GLU A 193 28.21 -1.91 24.98
N HIS A 194 27.10 -1.94 25.73
CA HIS A 194 27.06 -1.35 27.07
C HIS A 194 27.63 -2.36 28.08
N LYS A 195 28.71 -1.95 28.77
CA LYS A 195 29.23 -2.62 29.96
C LYS A 195 28.36 -2.36 31.18
#